data_AF-A0A220S2R8-F1
#
_entry.id   AF-A0A220S2R8-F1
#
_cell.length_a   1.000
_cell.length_b   1.000
_cell.length_c   1.000
_cell.angle_alpha   90.00
_cell.angle_beta   90.00
_cell.angle_gamma   90.00
#
_symmetry.space_group_name_H-M   'P 1'
#
loop_
_entity.id
_entity.type
_entity.pdbx_description
1 polymer ?
#
loop_
_entity_poly.entity_id
_entity_poly.type
_entity_poly.pdbx_seq_one_letter_code
_entity_poly.pdbx_strand_id
1 'polypeptide(L)'
;MAQKAKDILSNNLENIKNFDKKVSENIENINKEVDASLEKVAETLQTSKESLKDVLSNALDKAAEGIDSLRDWLSDAFQNFAQQLPDLPSEKEWYIDDGKQCLAPWADQNRDGKYHVYDPLVLDLDGDGIETVGTSGYAGALFDHDKDGIRTSTGWVSADDGLLVVDLNGDGKVNNGGELFGDSYALKDGNTAANGFAALAEFDTNSDGIVDANDERFKELKIWRDLDSDGISDAGELFSLADAGVKSLNVAHTDTNKALGNGNTLAQDGSYTKADGTTAQMGDLLLAADHLHSRYADSVTLTKEQARAANLQGIGRLRDLREAAALSPELAEALKAYSAAETKAEQQELLNSLINKWAETDPAYGTGVQFLPPMIKTAGEDTALTRSQEKNYRQAA
;
A
#
# COMPACT_ATOMS: atom_id res chain seq x y z
N MET A 1 22.20 -58.05 -11.88
CA MET A 1 21.13 -57.29 -11.20
C MET A 1 21.50 -56.91 -9.76
N ALA A 2 22.01 -57.83 -8.94
CA ALA A 2 22.44 -57.52 -7.56
C ALA A 2 23.54 -56.44 -7.43
N GLN A 3 24.52 -56.40 -8.36
CA GLN A 3 25.58 -55.38 -8.33
C GLN A 3 25.05 -53.96 -8.62
N LYS A 4 24.20 -53.80 -9.64
CA LYS A 4 23.53 -52.52 -9.96
C LYS A 4 22.69 -52.00 -8.79
N ALA A 5 22.01 -52.88 -8.04
CA ALA A 5 21.25 -52.48 -6.86
C ALA A 5 22.17 -52.00 -5.71
N LYS A 6 23.35 -52.60 -5.55
CA LYS A 6 24.35 -52.22 -4.54
C LYS A 6 25.03 -50.89 -4.86
N ASP A 7 25.24 -50.62 -6.15
CA ASP A 7 25.82 -49.37 -6.64
C ASP A 7 24.83 -48.19 -6.49
N ILE A 8 23.54 -48.42 -6.75
CA ILE A 8 22.46 -47.43 -6.52
C ILE A 8 22.31 -47.12 -5.03
N LEU A 9 22.35 -48.14 -4.16
CA LEU A 9 22.28 -47.94 -2.71
C LEU A 9 23.49 -47.16 -2.17
N SER A 10 24.70 -47.43 -2.68
CA SER A 10 25.91 -46.71 -2.27
C SER A 10 25.86 -45.24 -2.71
N ASN A 11 25.45 -44.96 -3.94
CA ASN A 11 25.29 -43.59 -4.42
C ASN A 11 24.22 -42.81 -3.64
N ASN A 12 23.10 -43.45 -3.27
CA ASN A 12 22.08 -42.81 -2.44
C ASN A 12 22.58 -42.58 -1.00
N LEU A 13 23.35 -43.50 -0.43
CA LEU A 13 23.95 -43.34 0.90
C LEU A 13 24.99 -42.21 0.92
N GLU A 14 25.76 -42.05 -0.17
CA GLU A 14 26.74 -40.98 -0.32
C GLU A 14 26.06 -39.61 -0.54
N ASN A 15 24.96 -39.58 -1.30
CA ASN A 15 24.12 -38.38 -1.43
C ASN A 15 23.47 -37.96 -0.11
N ILE A 16 23.02 -38.92 0.71
CA ILE A 16 22.46 -38.66 2.05
C ILE A 16 23.54 -38.14 2.99
N LYS A 17 24.75 -38.72 2.98
CA LYS A 17 25.89 -38.21 3.78
C LYS A 17 26.33 -36.81 3.35
N ASN A 18 26.28 -36.51 2.04
CA ASN A 18 26.59 -35.17 1.53
C ASN A 18 25.48 -34.15 1.85
N PHE A 19 24.22 -34.59 1.95
CA PHE A 19 23.11 -33.77 2.41
C PHE A 19 23.23 -33.48 3.92
N ASP A 20 23.51 -34.50 4.74
CA ASP A 20 23.72 -34.38 6.18
C ASP A 20 24.93 -33.48 6.52
N LYS A 21 26.00 -33.58 5.72
CA LYS A 21 27.16 -32.68 5.82
C LYS A 21 26.83 -31.23 5.44
N LYS A 22 26.04 -31.01 4.37
CA LYS A 22 25.57 -29.66 4.00
C LYS A 22 24.61 -29.05 5.02
N VAL A 23 23.76 -29.87 5.63
CA VAL A 23 22.87 -29.44 6.71
C VAL A 23 23.69 -29.08 7.95
N SER A 24 24.69 -29.89 8.29
CA SER A 24 25.63 -29.60 9.38
C SER A 24 26.45 -28.32 9.13
N GLU A 25 26.97 -28.12 7.92
CA GLU A 25 27.70 -26.90 7.53
C GLU A 25 26.80 -25.66 7.53
N ASN A 26 25.52 -25.78 7.14
CA ASN A 26 24.56 -24.69 7.22
C ASN A 26 24.16 -24.37 8.66
N ILE A 27 24.00 -25.38 9.52
CA ILE A 27 23.74 -25.18 10.96
C ILE A 27 24.96 -24.54 11.63
N GLU A 28 26.19 -24.92 11.28
CA GLU A 28 27.41 -24.33 11.81
C GLU A 28 27.60 -22.87 11.36
N ASN A 29 27.18 -22.53 10.14
CA ASN A 29 27.15 -21.14 9.65
C ASN A 29 26.06 -20.30 10.31
N ILE A 30 24.86 -20.86 10.52
CA ILE A 30 23.78 -20.20 11.27
C ILE A 30 24.21 -19.98 12.72
N ASN A 31 24.84 -20.96 13.36
CA ASN A 31 25.38 -20.82 14.71
C ASN A 31 26.45 -19.72 14.78
N LYS A 32 27.32 -19.58 13.78
CA LYS A 32 28.28 -18.47 13.70
C LYS A 32 27.64 -17.10 13.50
N GLU A 33 26.58 -17.00 12.69
CA GLU A 33 25.85 -15.74 12.49
C GLU A 33 25.03 -15.36 13.73
N VAL A 34 24.50 -16.35 14.45
CA VAL A 34 23.81 -16.17 15.73
C VAL A 34 24.80 -15.81 16.84
N ASP A 35 25.95 -16.48 16.96
CA ASP A 35 27.01 -16.15 17.91
C ASP A 35 27.56 -14.73 17.67
N ALA A 36 27.79 -14.33 16.41
CA ALA A 36 28.23 -12.98 16.05
C ALA A 36 27.17 -11.90 16.34
N SER A 37 25.89 -12.26 16.29
CA SER A 37 24.78 -11.38 16.66
C SER A 37 24.62 -11.28 18.18
N LEU A 38 24.89 -12.36 18.91
CA LEU A 38 24.81 -12.44 20.37
C LEU A 38 26.01 -11.81 21.07
N GLU A 39 27.21 -11.86 20.49
CA GLU A 39 28.41 -11.19 21.03
C GLU A 39 28.25 -9.66 21.01
N LYS A 40 27.55 -9.13 19.99
CA LYS A 40 27.13 -7.72 19.91
C LYS A 40 26.07 -7.32 20.93
N VAL A 41 25.19 -8.24 21.32
CA VAL A 41 24.15 -8.00 22.35
C VAL A 41 24.73 -8.16 23.76
N ALA A 42 25.74 -9.01 23.93
CA ALA A 42 26.43 -9.27 25.19
C ALA A 42 27.37 -8.13 25.64
N GLU A 43 27.85 -7.28 24.73
CA GLU A 43 28.62 -6.07 25.08
C GLU A 43 27.74 -4.94 25.67
N THR A 44 26.41 -4.99 25.50
CA THR A 44 25.52 -3.90 25.92
C THR A 44 24.83 -4.10 27.28
N LEU A 45 24.84 -5.31 27.88
CA LEU A 45 24.06 -5.58 29.10
C LEU A 45 24.82 -6.47 30.10
N GLN A 46 25.39 -5.85 31.15
CA GLN A 46 26.31 -6.53 32.07
C GLN A 46 25.64 -7.22 33.29
N THR A 47 24.32 -7.33 33.36
CA THR A 47 23.61 -7.90 34.52
C THR A 47 22.80 -9.18 34.26
N SER A 48 22.75 -9.69 33.03
CA SER A 48 21.92 -10.85 32.64
C SER A 48 22.71 -12.12 32.29
N LYS A 49 24.03 -12.15 32.56
CA LYS A 49 24.95 -13.19 32.06
C LYS A 49 24.78 -14.59 32.69
N GLU A 50 24.21 -14.68 33.90
CA GLU A 50 23.99 -15.97 34.58
C GLU A 50 22.63 -16.57 34.22
N SER A 51 21.57 -15.75 34.15
CA SER A 51 20.23 -16.19 33.76
C SER A 51 20.16 -16.63 32.30
N LEU A 52 20.88 -15.96 31.39
CA LEU A 52 20.94 -16.35 29.97
C LEU A 52 21.73 -17.64 29.72
N LYS A 53 22.72 -17.97 30.57
CA LYS A 53 23.47 -19.23 30.46
C LYS A 53 22.61 -20.45 30.82
N ASP A 54 21.74 -20.31 31.80
CA ASP A 54 20.80 -21.37 32.19
C ASP A 54 19.75 -21.61 31.10
N VAL A 55 19.23 -20.54 30.47
CA VAL A 55 18.33 -20.65 29.32
C VAL A 55 19.04 -21.35 28.15
N LEU A 56 20.28 -20.97 27.84
CA LEU A 56 21.03 -21.57 26.73
C LEU A 56 21.34 -23.06 26.94
N SER A 57 21.66 -23.50 28.17
CA SER A 57 21.94 -24.92 28.43
C SER A 57 20.68 -25.78 28.30
N ASN A 58 19.53 -25.28 28.76
CA ASN A 58 18.26 -26.00 28.73
C ASN A 58 17.63 -26.03 27.31
N ALA A 59 17.92 -25.03 26.47
CA ALA A 59 17.48 -24.97 25.08
C ALA A 59 18.11 -26.08 24.22
N LEU A 60 19.38 -26.39 24.45
CA LEU A 60 20.10 -27.45 23.74
C LEU A 60 19.56 -28.84 24.08
N ASP A 61 19.22 -29.08 25.34
CA ASP A 61 18.60 -30.34 25.79
C ASP A 61 17.18 -30.49 25.22
N LYS A 62 16.42 -29.39 25.10
CA LYS A 62 15.05 -29.38 24.54
C LYS A 62 14.99 -29.48 23.02
N ALA A 63 16.00 -28.99 22.31
CA ALA A 63 16.10 -29.13 20.85
C ALA A 63 16.22 -30.59 20.40
N ALA A 64 16.72 -31.49 21.26
CA ALA A 64 16.78 -32.93 21.01
C ALA A 64 15.40 -33.62 21.09
N GLU A 65 14.39 -32.98 21.69
CA GLU A 65 13.04 -33.55 21.88
C GLU A 65 12.05 -33.16 20.75
N GLY A 66 12.37 -32.14 19.93
CA GLY A 66 11.58 -31.73 18.76
C GLY A 66 11.33 -30.21 18.65
N ILE A 67 10.94 -29.76 17.45
CA ILE A 67 10.77 -28.32 17.10
C ILE A 67 9.58 -27.68 17.86
N ASP A 68 8.48 -28.41 18.03
CA ASP A 68 7.29 -27.89 18.73
C ASP A 68 7.54 -27.72 20.23
N SER A 69 8.27 -28.66 20.86
CA SER A 69 8.66 -28.56 22.28
C SER A 69 9.68 -27.45 22.54
N LEU A 70 10.52 -27.12 21.55
CA LEU A 70 11.46 -26.01 21.63
C LEU A 70 10.73 -24.66 21.55
N ARG A 71 9.73 -24.54 20.67
CA ARG A 71 8.94 -23.32 20.50
C ARG A 71 8.14 -22.98 21.76
N ASP A 72 7.45 -23.97 22.32
CA ASP A 72 6.60 -23.77 23.50
C ASP A 72 7.46 -23.48 24.75
N TRP A 73 8.62 -24.15 24.88
CA TRP A 73 9.57 -23.87 25.96
C TRP A 73 10.25 -22.49 25.83
N LEU A 74 10.61 -22.05 24.61
CA LEU A 74 11.15 -20.71 24.38
C LEU A 74 10.13 -19.63 24.76
N SER A 75 8.87 -19.83 24.39
CA SER A 75 7.77 -18.96 24.80
C SER A 75 7.71 -18.82 26.33
N ASP A 76 7.73 -19.94 27.07
CA ASP A 76 7.70 -19.92 28.53
C ASP A 76 8.97 -19.31 29.16
N ALA A 77 10.14 -19.49 28.56
CA ALA A 77 11.39 -18.88 29.00
C ALA A 77 11.39 -17.36 28.82
N PHE A 78 10.86 -16.88 27.69
CA PHE A 78 10.68 -15.45 27.44
C PHE A 78 9.65 -14.82 28.38
N GLN A 79 8.57 -15.52 28.70
CA GLN A 79 7.57 -15.07 29.68
C GLN A 79 8.16 -14.92 31.09
N ASN A 80 8.96 -15.90 31.53
CA ASN A 80 9.62 -15.83 32.84
C ASN A 80 10.72 -14.76 32.90
N PHE A 81 11.39 -14.47 31.77
CA PHE A 81 12.35 -13.37 31.65
C PHE A 81 11.66 -12.00 31.68
N ALA A 82 10.51 -11.86 31.00
CA ALA A 82 9.70 -10.65 31.02
C ALA A 82 9.21 -10.31 32.45
N GLN A 83 8.90 -11.31 33.27
CA GLN A 83 8.53 -11.11 34.68
C GLN A 83 9.67 -10.57 35.58
N GLN A 84 10.93 -10.68 35.17
CA GLN A 84 12.09 -10.14 35.90
C GLN A 84 12.39 -8.67 35.59
N LEU A 85 11.62 -8.05 34.68
CA LEU A 85 11.73 -6.64 34.29
C LEU A 85 10.46 -5.90 34.74
N PRO A 86 10.43 -5.30 35.94
CA PRO A 86 9.19 -4.82 36.58
C PRO A 86 8.53 -3.60 35.91
N ASP A 87 9.16 -2.99 34.90
CA ASP A 87 8.71 -1.75 34.24
C ASP A 87 8.46 -1.91 32.72
N LEU A 88 8.27 -3.12 32.21
CA LEU A 88 7.78 -3.29 30.84
C LEU A 88 6.25 -3.24 30.82
N PRO A 89 5.62 -2.37 30.00
CA PRO A 89 4.18 -2.38 29.85
C PRO A 89 3.70 -3.74 29.33
N SER A 90 2.56 -4.19 29.83
CA SER A 90 1.99 -5.50 29.53
C SER A 90 1.77 -5.72 28.03
N GLU A 91 1.79 -6.98 27.60
CA GLU A 91 1.72 -7.50 26.21
C GLU A 91 0.71 -6.88 25.24
N LYS A 92 -0.19 -5.98 25.66
CA LYS A 92 -1.08 -5.25 24.76
C LYS A 92 -0.42 -4.09 24.00
N GLU A 93 0.75 -3.61 24.43
CA GLU A 93 1.38 -2.41 23.86
C GLU A 93 2.45 -2.67 22.78
N TRP A 94 2.81 -3.93 22.50
CA TRP A 94 3.79 -4.24 21.44
C TRP A 94 3.16 -4.50 20.06
N TYR A 95 1.85 -4.33 19.89
CA TYR A 95 1.31 -4.21 18.55
C TYR A 95 2.06 -3.06 17.88
N ILE A 96 2.61 -3.33 16.69
CA ILE A 96 3.01 -2.28 15.77
C ILE A 96 1.72 -1.47 15.57
N ASP A 97 1.57 -0.38 16.33
CA ASP A 97 0.53 0.61 16.11
C ASP A 97 0.75 1.04 14.66
N ASP A 98 -0.22 0.75 13.80
CA ASP A 98 -0.29 1.20 12.42
C ASP A 98 -0.39 2.74 12.31
N GLY A 99 -0.24 3.43 13.45
CA GLY A 99 -0.42 4.85 13.66
C GLY A 99 -1.89 5.19 13.88
N LYS A 100 -2.82 4.26 13.60
CA LYS A 100 -4.26 4.55 13.68
C LYS A 100 -4.68 4.79 15.12
N GLN A 101 -4.08 4.13 16.10
CA GLN A 101 -4.51 4.23 17.49
C GLN A 101 -3.98 5.49 18.16
N CYS A 102 -2.72 5.84 17.95
CA CYS A 102 -2.17 7.12 18.41
C CYS A 102 -2.76 8.33 17.66
N LEU A 103 -3.19 8.16 16.41
CA LEU A 103 -3.87 9.19 15.63
C LEU A 103 -5.40 9.11 15.71
N ALA A 104 -5.99 8.16 16.43
CA ALA A 104 -7.44 7.96 16.51
C ALA A 104 -8.22 9.23 16.88
N PRO A 105 -7.76 10.07 17.85
CA PRO A 105 -8.43 11.34 18.17
C PRO A 105 -8.43 12.35 17.00
N TRP A 106 -7.55 12.16 16.01
CA TRP A 106 -7.44 12.96 14.79
C TRP A 106 -7.98 12.26 13.54
N ALA A 107 -8.31 10.96 13.62
CA ALA A 107 -8.86 10.16 12.54
C ALA A 107 -10.33 10.53 12.26
N ASP A 108 -11.11 10.80 13.32
CA ASP A 108 -12.53 11.19 13.24
C ASP A 108 -12.74 12.71 13.10
N GLN A 109 -11.65 13.48 12.93
CA GLN A 109 -11.77 14.92 12.67
C GLN A 109 -12.57 15.11 11.40
N ASN A 110 -13.62 15.92 11.48
CA ASN A 110 -14.39 16.26 10.31
C ASN A 110 -13.55 17.13 9.35
N ARG A 111 -12.86 16.48 8.42
CA ARG A 111 -12.02 17.13 7.41
C ARG A 111 -12.83 17.62 6.20
N ASP A 112 -14.13 17.33 6.17
CA ASP A 112 -14.97 17.37 4.96
C ASP A 112 -15.57 18.74 4.61
N GLY A 113 -15.04 19.83 5.15
CA GLY A 113 -15.56 21.19 4.98
C GLY A 113 -15.62 21.74 3.54
N LYS A 114 -15.27 20.94 2.49
CA LYS A 114 -15.90 20.88 1.14
C LYS A 114 -15.18 19.94 0.15
N TYR A 115 -16.00 19.31 -0.72
CA TYR A 115 -15.79 18.52 -1.95
C TYR A 115 -14.36 17.98 -2.22
N HIS A 116 -14.19 16.68 -1.99
CA HIS A 116 -13.15 15.86 -2.60
C HIS A 116 -13.80 14.92 -3.62
N VAL A 117 -13.33 15.00 -4.87
CA VAL A 117 -13.70 14.12 -5.99
C VAL A 117 -12.61 13.08 -6.07
N TYR A 118 -12.93 11.79 -6.09
CA TYR A 118 -12.05 10.73 -6.58
C TYR A 118 -12.91 9.64 -7.19
N ASP A 119 -13.08 9.79 -8.49
CA ASP A 119 -13.68 8.87 -9.44
C ASP A 119 -12.81 7.62 -9.59
N PRO A 120 -13.43 6.45 -9.71
CA PRO A 120 -13.39 5.90 -11.05
C PRO A 120 -14.76 5.55 -11.62
N LEU A 121 -14.85 5.61 -12.95
CA LEU A 121 -15.96 5.08 -13.73
C LEU A 121 -15.94 3.55 -13.67
N VAL A 122 -17.01 2.97 -13.14
CA VAL A 122 -17.22 1.55 -12.90
C VAL A 122 -18.40 1.04 -13.72
N LEU A 123 -18.32 -0.21 -14.18
CA LEU A 123 -19.39 -0.91 -14.85
C LEU A 123 -19.94 -2.01 -13.93
N ASP A 124 -21.27 -2.06 -13.82
CA ASP A 124 -22.01 -3.18 -13.25
C ASP A 124 -22.01 -4.34 -14.26
N LEU A 125 -21.25 -5.40 -13.97
CA LEU A 125 -21.00 -6.46 -14.95
C LEU A 125 -22.02 -7.59 -14.90
N ASP A 126 -22.59 -7.89 -13.74
CA ASP A 126 -23.51 -9.00 -13.53
C ASP A 126 -25.00 -8.58 -13.45
N GLY A 127 -25.27 -7.29 -13.29
CA GLY A 127 -26.57 -6.67 -13.41
C GLY A 127 -27.36 -6.56 -12.11
N ASP A 128 -26.71 -6.63 -10.95
CA ASP A 128 -27.37 -6.41 -9.65
C ASP A 128 -27.06 -5.04 -9.01
N GLY A 129 -26.28 -4.22 -9.72
CA GLY A 129 -25.97 -2.82 -9.42
C GLY A 129 -24.56 -2.66 -8.88
N ILE A 130 -24.04 -1.42 -8.90
CA ILE A 130 -22.64 -1.19 -8.50
C ILE A 130 -22.42 -1.43 -7.00
N GLU A 131 -21.48 -2.32 -6.67
CA GLU A 131 -21.12 -2.70 -5.31
C GLU A 131 -19.71 -2.24 -4.92
N THR A 132 -19.52 -1.91 -3.63
CA THR A 132 -18.24 -1.43 -3.12
C THR A 132 -17.93 -1.93 -1.71
N VAL A 133 -16.64 -2.04 -1.41
CA VAL A 133 -16.08 -2.31 -0.08
C VAL A 133 -15.46 -1.04 0.51
N GLY A 134 -15.42 -0.98 1.84
CA GLY A 134 -14.79 0.13 2.57
C GLY A 134 -13.27 0.02 2.65
N THR A 135 -12.63 1.06 3.19
CA THR A 135 -11.19 1.02 3.51
C THR A 135 -10.91 -0.05 4.58
N SER A 136 -9.76 -0.72 4.49
CA SER A 136 -9.30 -1.72 5.47
C SER A 136 -7.84 -1.50 5.88
N GLY A 137 -7.40 -0.22 5.87
CA GLY A 137 -6.00 0.14 6.12
C GLY A 137 -5.06 -0.57 5.15
N TYR A 138 -3.96 -1.14 5.66
CA TYR A 138 -3.00 -1.91 4.83
C TYR A 138 -3.50 -3.29 4.37
N ALA A 139 -4.67 -3.74 4.84
CA ALA A 139 -5.23 -5.05 4.49
C ALA A 139 -6.29 -4.98 3.38
N GLY A 140 -6.59 -3.78 2.86
CA GLY A 140 -7.48 -3.59 1.71
C GLY A 140 -6.74 -2.89 0.56
N ALA A 141 -7.52 -2.40 -0.40
CA ALA A 141 -6.97 -1.73 -1.58
C ALA A 141 -6.14 -0.49 -1.22
N LEU A 142 -4.92 -0.43 -1.76
CA LEU A 142 -4.08 0.76 -1.73
C LEU A 142 -3.84 1.22 -3.17
N PHE A 143 -4.41 2.36 -3.57
CA PHE A 143 -4.29 2.87 -4.93
C PHE A 143 -3.88 4.34 -4.97
N ASP A 144 -3.11 4.72 -5.99
CA ASP A 144 -2.70 6.09 -6.27
C ASP A 144 -3.75 6.75 -7.17
N HIS A 145 -4.87 7.18 -6.58
CA HIS A 145 -5.96 7.82 -7.33
C HIS A 145 -5.55 9.17 -7.95
N ASP A 146 -4.57 9.86 -7.37
CA ASP A 146 -4.21 11.22 -7.75
C ASP A 146 -2.96 11.38 -8.60
N LYS A 147 -2.28 10.27 -8.87
CA LYS A 147 -1.03 10.25 -9.61
C LYS A 147 0.04 11.10 -8.93
N ASP A 148 0.01 11.17 -7.60
CA ASP A 148 1.03 11.87 -6.81
C ASP A 148 2.21 10.96 -6.44
N GLY A 149 2.09 9.65 -6.73
CA GLY A 149 3.09 8.63 -6.43
C GLY A 149 2.89 7.96 -5.07
N ILE A 150 1.77 8.19 -4.39
CA ILE A 150 1.43 7.61 -3.09
C ILE A 150 0.12 6.83 -3.20
N ARG A 151 0.21 5.52 -3.03
CA ARG A 151 -0.95 4.64 -2.90
C ARG A 151 -1.59 4.85 -1.54
N THR A 152 -2.86 5.23 -1.51
CA THR A 152 -3.63 5.48 -0.29
C THR A 152 -4.68 4.38 -0.12
N SER A 153 -4.90 3.95 1.12
CA SER A 153 -5.96 2.99 1.45
C SER A 153 -7.29 3.59 1.07
N THR A 154 -8.07 2.86 0.29
CA THR A 154 -9.27 3.38 -0.36
C THR A 154 -10.42 2.39 -0.21
N GLY A 155 -11.66 2.89 -0.26
CA GLY A 155 -12.79 2.06 -0.59
C GLY A 155 -12.61 1.56 -2.02
N TRP A 156 -13.21 0.43 -2.36
CA TRP A 156 -12.93 -0.21 -3.63
C TRP A 156 -14.19 -0.78 -4.26
N VAL A 157 -14.16 -0.97 -5.57
CA VAL A 157 -15.21 -1.71 -6.27
C VAL A 157 -15.14 -3.18 -5.89
N SER A 158 -16.30 -3.85 -5.78
CA SER A 158 -16.34 -5.29 -5.57
C SER A 158 -15.85 -6.08 -6.81
N ALA A 159 -15.41 -7.32 -6.62
CA ALA A 159 -14.75 -8.13 -7.67
C ALA A 159 -15.67 -8.63 -8.81
N ASP A 160 -16.98 -8.60 -8.61
CA ASP A 160 -18.02 -8.86 -9.61
C ASP A 160 -18.10 -7.76 -10.67
N ASP A 161 -17.92 -6.51 -10.24
CA ASP A 161 -17.89 -5.32 -11.08
C ASP A 161 -16.51 -5.04 -11.68
N GLY A 162 -16.39 -3.96 -12.46
CA GLY A 162 -15.11 -3.59 -13.05
C GLY A 162 -14.90 -2.10 -13.33
N LEU A 163 -13.67 -1.66 -13.13
CA LEU A 163 -13.20 -0.31 -13.41
C LEU A 163 -12.97 -0.15 -14.92
N LEU A 164 -13.46 0.93 -15.51
CA LEU A 164 -13.05 1.31 -16.86
C LEU A 164 -11.66 1.92 -16.82
N VAL A 165 -10.75 1.39 -17.64
CA VAL A 165 -9.34 1.77 -17.62
C VAL A 165 -8.76 1.88 -19.03
N VAL A 166 -7.66 2.62 -19.14
CA VAL A 166 -6.81 2.68 -20.32
C VAL A 166 -5.34 2.71 -19.90
N ASP A 167 -4.58 1.72 -20.38
CA ASP A 167 -3.13 1.65 -20.18
C ASP A 167 -2.46 2.64 -21.14
N LEU A 168 -2.24 3.87 -20.66
CA LEU A 168 -1.68 4.97 -21.46
C LEU A 168 -0.18 4.82 -21.67
N ASN A 169 0.50 4.14 -20.75
CA ASN A 169 1.95 4.06 -20.74
C ASN A 169 2.48 2.77 -21.43
N GLY A 170 1.62 1.77 -21.63
CA GLY A 170 1.90 0.52 -22.32
C GLY A 170 2.66 -0.52 -21.49
N ASP A 171 2.69 -0.40 -20.17
CA ASP A 171 3.37 -1.35 -19.27
C ASP A 171 2.51 -2.59 -18.95
N GLY A 172 1.28 -2.63 -19.43
CA GLY A 172 0.35 -3.73 -19.23
C GLY A 172 -0.31 -3.74 -17.86
N LYS A 173 -0.21 -2.65 -17.10
CA LYS A 173 -0.80 -2.48 -15.78
C LYS A 173 -1.59 -1.19 -15.70
N VAL A 174 -2.43 -1.10 -14.69
CA VAL A 174 -3.07 0.15 -14.26
C VAL A 174 -2.47 0.50 -12.91
N ASN A 175 -1.69 1.57 -12.86
CA ASN A 175 -0.84 1.84 -11.68
C ASN A 175 -1.16 3.16 -10.96
N ASN A 176 -1.96 4.04 -11.57
CA ASN A 176 -2.44 5.29 -10.97
C ASN A 176 -3.74 5.79 -11.62
N GLY A 177 -4.39 6.79 -11.02
CA GLY A 177 -5.67 7.34 -11.45
C GLY A 177 -5.63 8.08 -12.79
N GLY A 178 -4.46 8.36 -13.36
CA GLY A 178 -4.34 8.86 -14.73
C GLY A 178 -4.68 7.82 -15.79
N GLU A 179 -4.77 6.54 -15.42
CA GLU A 179 -5.16 5.41 -16.28
C GLU A 179 -6.59 4.92 -15.97
N LEU A 180 -7.21 5.47 -14.93
CA LEU A 180 -8.63 5.30 -14.64
C LEU A 180 -9.43 6.39 -15.36
N PHE A 181 -10.67 6.08 -15.71
CA PHE A 181 -11.61 7.09 -16.17
C PHE A 181 -12.18 7.83 -14.97
N GLY A 182 -11.61 8.99 -14.69
CA GLY A 182 -11.98 9.80 -13.54
C GLY A 182 -11.41 11.21 -13.62
N ASP A 183 -11.61 12.00 -12.59
CA ASP A 183 -11.13 13.38 -12.45
C ASP A 183 -9.61 13.57 -12.54
N SER A 184 -8.83 12.49 -12.47
CA SER A 184 -7.37 12.48 -12.53
C SER A 184 -6.86 12.15 -13.95
N TYR A 185 -7.78 11.80 -14.84
CA TYR A 185 -7.50 11.62 -16.27
C TYR A 185 -7.16 12.98 -16.92
N ALA A 186 -6.09 13.00 -17.70
CA ALA A 186 -5.67 14.20 -18.43
C ALA A 186 -6.39 14.31 -19.77
N LEU A 187 -7.17 15.38 -19.96
CA LEU A 187 -7.83 15.72 -21.21
C LEU A 187 -6.83 16.22 -22.26
N LYS A 188 -7.24 16.25 -23.52
CA LYS A 188 -6.38 16.71 -24.64
C LYS A 188 -5.97 18.17 -24.52
N ASP A 189 -6.75 18.99 -23.82
CA ASP A 189 -6.47 20.40 -23.58
C ASP A 189 -5.42 20.65 -22.47
N GLY A 190 -4.95 19.57 -21.82
CA GLY A 190 -3.98 19.61 -20.72
C GLY A 190 -4.59 19.84 -19.35
N ASN A 191 -5.91 20.02 -19.25
CA ASN A 191 -6.62 20.01 -17.98
C ASN A 191 -6.97 18.58 -17.56
N THR A 192 -7.36 18.43 -16.30
CA THR A 192 -7.94 17.18 -15.82
C THR A 192 -9.44 17.14 -16.08
N ALA A 193 -9.99 15.93 -16.23
CA ALA A 193 -11.42 15.74 -16.43
C ALA A 193 -12.24 16.28 -15.24
N ALA A 194 -13.50 16.63 -15.51
CA ALA A 194 -14.44 17.03 -14.47
C ALA A 194 -15.05 15.83 -13.72
N ASN A 195 -15.20 14.72 -14.44
CA ASN A 195 -15.56 13.41 -13.93
C ASN A 195 -15.12 12.32 -14.93
N GLY A 196 -15.29 11.05 -14.60
CA GLY A 196 -15.01 9.90 -15.45
C GLY A 196 -15.82 9.86 -16.75
N PHE A 197 -17.04 10.38 -16.78
CA PHE A 197 -17.80 10.52 -18.03
C PHE A 197 -17.22 11.59 -18.96
N ALA A 198 -16.69 12.70 -18.41
CA ALA A 198 -15.96 13.70 -19.18
C ALA A 198 -14.63 13.15 -19.71
N ALA A 199 -13.96 12.27 -18.96
CA ALA A 199 -12.81 11.52 -19.46
C ALA A 199 -13.21 10.56 -20.59
N LEU A 200 -14.35 9.87 -20.46
CA LEU A 200 -14.87 8.96 -21.48
C LEU A 200 -15.18 9.68 -22.80
N ALA A 201 -15.69 10.91 -22.73
CA ALA A 201 -15.99 11.74 -23.90
C ALA A 201 -14.76 11.98 -24.81
N GLU A 202 -13.52 11.88 -24.29
CA GLU A 202 -12.30 12.00 -25.11
C GLU A 202 -12.11 10.85 -26.12
N PHE A 203 -12.84 9.74 -25.89
CA PHE A 203 -12.84 8.55 -26.74
C PHE A 203 -14.01 8.53 -27.74
N ASP A 204 -14.99 9.43 -27.61
CA ASP A 204 -16.07 9.64 -28.58
C ASP A 204 -15.57 10.53 -29.73
N THR A 205 -14.89 9.92 -30.68
CA THR A 205 -14.21 10.60 -31.78
C THR A 205 -15.16 11.11 -32.86
N ASN A 206 -16.36 10.53 -32.95
CA ASN A 206 -17.38 10.94 -33.91
C ASN A 206 -18.42 11.90 -33.29
N SER A 207 -18.38 12.10 -31.97
CA SER A 207 -19.25 12.98 -31.17
C SER A 207 -20.74 12.60 -31.25
N ASP A 208 -21.06 11.30 -31.32
CA ASP A 208 -22.43 10.80 -31.33
C ASP A 208 -22.99 10.49 -29.91
N GLY A 209 -22.17 10.67 -28.88
CA GLY A 209 -22.51 10.44 -27.48
C GLY A 209 -22.28 8.99 -27.03
N ILE A 210 -21.76 8.13 -27.91
CA ILE A 210 -21.52 6.72 -27.67
C ILE A 210 -20.07 6.41 -27.99
N VAL A 211 -19.37 5.78 -27.05
CA VAL A 211 -18.02 5.24 -27.29
C VAL A 211 -18.18 3.78 -27.70
N ASP A 212 -17.92 3.49 -28.98
CA ASP A 212 -18.08 2.16 -29.57
C ASP A 212 -17.03 1.81 -30.64
N ALA A 213 -17.21 0.70 -31.35
CA ALA A 213 -16.26 0.22 -32.36
C ALA A 213 -16.05 1.17 -33.56
N ASN A 214 -16.85 2.22 -33.71
CA ASN A 214 -16.65 3.28 -34.69
C ASN A 214 -15.64 4.33 -34.23
N ASP A 215 -15.21 4.31 -32.97
CA ASP A 215 -14.21 5.20 -32.44
C ASP A 215 -12.79 4.66 -32.54
N GLU A 216 -11.85 5.54 -32.91
CA GLU A 216 -10.47 5.17 -33.22
C GLU A 216 -9.76 4.46 -32.05
N ARG A 217 -10.08 4.88 -30.82
CA ARG A 217 -9.40 4.45 -29.59
C ARG A 217 -10.21 3.44 -28.76
N PHE A 218 -11.37 2.99 -29.23
CA PHE A 218 -12.24 2.07 -28.48
C PHE A 218 -11.53 0.78 -28.05
N LYS A 219 -10.62 0.28 -28.90
CA LYS A 219 -9.87 -0.96 -28.64
C LYS A 219 -8.78 -0.82 -27.56
N GLU A 220 -8.45 0.40 -27.17
CA GLU A 220 -7.52 0.68 -26.07
C GLU A 220 -8.18 0.50 -24.70
N LEU A 221 -9.51 0.61 -24.65
CA LEU A 221 -10.29 0.49 -23.42
C LEU A 221 -10.28 -0.95 -22.90
N LYS A 222 -10.15 -1.07 -21.58
CA LYS A 222 -10.20 -2.33 -20.87
C LYS A 222 -11.11 -2.21 -19.64
N ILE A 223 -11.53 -3.36 -19.14
CA ILE A 223 -12.15 -3.49 -17.82
C ILE A 223 -11.12 -4.11 -16.88
N TRP A 224 -10.83 -3.43 -15.77
CA TRP A 224 -10.06 -4.00 -14.68
C TRP A 224 -11.02 -4.55 -13.62
N ARG A 225 -11.01 -5.88 -13.47
CA ARG A 225 -11.67 -6.56 -12.36
C ARG A 225 -10.61 -7.01 -11.39
N ASP A 226 -10.46 -6.24 -10.32
CA ASP A 226 -9.57 -6.58 -9.21
C ASP A 226 -10.21 -7.70 -8.38
N LEU A 227 -9.72 -8.93 -8.56
CA LEU A 227 -10.38 -10.13 -8.06
C LEU A 227 -10.11 -10.40 -6.59
N ASP A 228 -9.04 -9.84 -6.03
CA ASP A 228 -8.70 -9.93 -4.61
C ASP A 228 -8.81 -8.59 -3.87
N SER A 229 -9.16 -7.51 -4.58
CA SER A 229 -9.46 -6.18 -4.05
C SER A 229 -8.28 -5.55 -3.33
N ASP A 230 -7.06 -5.76 -3.82
CA ASP A 230 -5.83 -5.23 -3.25
C ASP A 230 -5.35 -3.91 -3.89
N GLY A 231 -6.02 -3.46 -4.97
CA GLY A 231 -5.70 -2.25 -5.70
C GLY A 231 -4.48 -2.40 -6.62
N ILE A 232 -4.05 -3.63 -6.93
CA ILE A 232 -2.92 -3.92 -7.81
C ILE A 232 -3.45 -4.58 -9.08
N SER A 233 -3.20 -3.96 -10.23
CA SER A 233 -3.57 -4.55 -11.50
C SER A 233 -2.67 -5.75 -11.83
N ASP A 234 -3.22 -6.95 -11.59
CA ASP A 234 -2.50 -8.21 -11.72
C ASP A 234 -2.75 -8.94 -13.05
N ALA A 235 -1.88 -9.91 -13.33
CA ALA A 235 -1.97 -10.70 -14.55
C ALA A 235 -3.26 -11.54 -14.55
N GLY A 236 -4.17 -11.25 -15.47
CA GLY A 236 -5.46 -11.94 -15.60
C GLY A 236 -6.67 -11.11 -15.13
N GLU A 237 -6.45 -9.90 -14.65
CA GLU A 237 -7.49 -9.00 -14.16
C GLU A 237 -7.94 -7.94 -15.16
N LEU A 238 -7.14 -7.75 -16.22
CA LEU A 238 -7.46 -6.83 -17.31
C LEU A 238 -8.12 -7.58 -18.46
N PHE A 239 -9.37 -7.20 -18.74
CA PHE A 239 -10.20 -7.77 -19.79
C PHE A 239 -10.42 -6.75 -20.90
N SER A 240 -10.49 -7.21 -22.16
CA SER A 240 -11.01 -6.34 -23.22
C SER A 240 -12.50 -6.07 -22.99
N LEU A 241 -13.02 -4.94 -23.51
CA LEU A 241 -14.46 -4.66 -23.45
C LEU A 241 -15.29 -5.82 -24.03
N ALA A 242 -14.83 -6.41 -25.14
CA ALA A 242 -15.50 -7.55 -25.77
C ALA A 242 -15.54 -8.80 -24.88
N ASP A 243 -14.44 -9.12 -24.18
CA ASP A 243 -14.37 -10.26 -23.25
C ASP A 243 -15.24 -10.03 -22.01
N ALA A 244 -15.40 -8.77 -21.59
CA ALA A 244 -16.33 -8.37 -20.53
C ALA A 244 -17.80 -8.27 -21.02
N GLY A 245 -18.08 -8.56 -22.29
CA GLY A 245 -19.43 -8.49 -22.85
C GLY A 245 -19.95 -7.07 -23.06
N VAL A 246 -19.08 -6.06 -23.07
CA VAL A 246 -19.39 -4.65 -23.32
C VAL A 246 -19.36 -4.36 -24.81
N LYS A 247 -20.44 -3.79 -25.35
CA LYS A 247 -20.56 -3.41 -26.76
C LYS A 247 -20.28 -1.92 -27.00
N SER A 248 -20.84 -1.06 -26.15
CA SER A 248 -20.72 0.38 -26.26
C SER A 248 -20.98 1.06 -24.92
N LEU A 249 -20.34 2.21 -24.68
CA LEU A 249 -20.46 3.00 -23.45
C LEU A 249 -21.17 4.32 -23.76
N ASN A 250 -22.12 4.75 -22.92
CA ASN A 250 -22.84 6.00 -23.14
C ASN A 250 -22.17 7.15 -22.38
N VAL A 251 -21.84 8.24 -23.06
CA VAL A 251 -21.22 9.42 -22.41
C VAL A 251 -22.23 10.19 -21.54
N ALA A 252 -23.53 10.06 -21.83
CA ALA A 252 -24.58 10.72 -21.06
C ALA A 252 -24.74 10.10 -19.66
N HIS A 253 -24.88 10.98 -18.67
CA HIS A 253 -25.04 10.62 -17.26
C HIS A 253 -26.01 11.57 -16.55
N THR A 254 -26.36 11.20 -15.33
CA THR A 254 -27.12 12.03 -14.38
C THR A 254 -26.39 12.11 -13.05
N ASP A 255 -26.29 13.30 -12.46
CA ASP A 255 -25.78 13.47 -11.11
C ASP A 255 -26.79 12.89 -10.09
N THR A 256 -26.31 12.06 -9.16
CA THR A 256 -27.16 11.40 -8.15
C THR A 256 -26.69 11.65 -6.72
N ASN A 257 -25.40 11.46 -6.41
CA ASN A 257 -24.86 11.45 -5.04
C ASN A 257 -25.49 10.39 -4.12
N LYS A 258 -25.65 9.16 -4.63
CA LYS A 258 -26.22 8.04 -3.87
C LYS A 258 -25.14 7.36 -3.02
N ALA A 259 -25.31 7.33 -1.70
CA ALA A 259 -24.41 6.59 -0.82
C ALA A 259 -24.44 5.08 -1.11
N LEU A 260 -23.27 4.46 -1.25
CA LEU A 260 -23.08 3.02 -1.43
C LEU A 260 -22.65 2.32 -0.13
N GLY A 261 -22.39 3.07 0.93
CA GLY A 261 -21.95 2.56 2.23
C GLY A 261 -20.44 2.68 2.44
N ASN A 262 -19.99 2.53 3.69
CA ASN A 262 -18.57 2.59 4.07
C ASN A 262 -17.81 3.85 3.60
N GLY A 263 -18.51 4.97 3.38
CA GLY A 263 -17.93 6.22 2.88
C GLY A 263 -17.88 6.32 1.34
N ASN A 264 -18.30 5.29 0.62
CA ASN A 264 -18.36 5.30 -0.85
C ASN A 264 -19.68 5.89 -1.35
N THR A 265 -19.64 6.59 -2.49
CA THR A 265 -20.81 7.27 -3.09
C THR A 265 -20.79 7.08 -4.60
N LEU A 266 -21.94 6.81 -5.21
CA LEU A 266 -22.17 6.95 -6.65
C LEU A 266 -22.48 8.43 -6.94
N ALA A 267 -21.53 9.15 -7.55
CA ALA A 267 -21.70 10.55 -7.90
C ALA A 267 -22.54 10.72 -9.16
N GLN A 268 -22.12 10.09 -10.26
CA GLN A 268 -22.84 10.10 -11.53
C GLN A 268 -23.33 8.70 -11.88
N ASP A 269 -24.56 8.61 -12.37
CA ASP A 269 -25.18 7.37 -12.86
C ASP A 269 -25.38 7.44 -14.37
N GLY A 270 -25.04 6.36 -15.07
CA GLY A 270 -25.08 6.25 -16.51
C GLY A 270 -25.33 4.81 -16.96
N SER A 271 -25.02 4.53 -18.24
CA SER A 271 -25.32 3.21 -18.81
C SER A 271 -24.36 2.77 -19.89
N TYR A 272 -24.31 1.46 -20.10
CA TYR A 272 -23.64 0.85 -21.25
C TYR A 272 -24.53 -0.22 -21.89
N THR A 273 -24.22 -0.58 -23.13
CA THR A 273 -24.91 -1.66 -23.84
C THR A 273 -24.04 -2.91 -23.84
N LYS A 274 -24.62 -4.05 -23.45
CA LYS A 274 -23.98 -5.36 -23.50
C LYS A 274 -23.99 -5.92 -24.93
N ALA A 275 -23.15 -6.94 -25.18
CA ALA A 275 -23.05 -7.62 -26.48
C ALA A 275 -24.37 -8.27 -26.93
N ASP A 276 -25.23 -8.67 -25.98
CA ASP A 276 -26.55 -9.23 -26.25
C ASP A 276 -27.64 -8.17 -26.56
N GLY A 277 -27.28 -6.88 -26.49
CA GLY A 277 -28.15 -5.74 -26.74
C GLY A 277 -28.95 -5.25 -25.53
N THR A 278 -28.77 -5.87 -24.36
CA THR A 278 -29.32 -5.34 -23.09
C THR A 278 -28.53 -4.13 -22.61
N THR A 279 -29.13 -3.33 -21.74
CA THR A 279 -28.51 -2.17 -21.11
C THR A 279 -28.21 -2.49 -19.65
N ALA A 280 -27.06 -2.04 -19.15
CA ALA A 280 -26.65 -2.18 -17.75
C ALA A 280 -26.07 -0.87 -17.22
N GLN A 281 -25.91 -0.83 -15.89
CA GLN A 281 -25.47 0.35 -15.17
C GLN A 281 -23.96 0.58 -15.35
N MET A 282 -23.56 1.84 -15.48
CA MET A 282 -22.19 2.25 -15.21
C MET A 282 -22.23 3.57 -14.47
N GLY A 283 -21.25 3.84 -13.64
CA GLY A 283 -21.35 4.93 -12.68
C GLY A 283 -20.00 5.43 -12.26
N ASP A 284 -19.96 6.70 -11.91
CA ASP A 284 -18.78 7.36 -11.38
C ASP A 284 -18.80 7.33 -9.86
N LEU A 285 -17.75 6.82 -9.24
CA LEU A 285 -17.69 6.55 -7.82
C LEU A 285 -16.78 7.50 -7.09
N LEU A 286 -17.27 8.09 -6.00
CA LEU A 286 -16.43 8.70 -4.97
C LEU A 286 -16.09 7.63 -3.93
N LEU A 287 -14.86 7.13 -3.96
CA LEU A 287 -14.39 6.12 -3.02
C LEU A 287 -13.88 6.74 -1.73
N ALA A 288 -14.14 6.07 -0.60
CA ALA A 288 -13.60 6.47 0.70
C ALA A 288 -12.07 6.45 0.67
N ALA A 289 -11.38 7.31 1.43
CA ALA A 289 -9.92 7.29 1.51
C ALA A 289 -9.44 7.44 2.95
N ASP A 290 -8.46 6.61 3.33
CA ASP A 290 -7.74 6.69 4.60
C ASP A 290 -6.29 7.12 4.33
N HIS A 291 -6.09 8.43 4.34
CA HIS A 291 -4.80 9.08 4.09
C HIS A 291 -3.73 8.82 5.16
N LEU A 292 -4.02 8.08 6.23
CA LEU A 292 -2.98 7.61 7.14
C LEU A 292 -2.33 6.35 6.59
N HIS A 293 -3.13 5.41 6.09
CA HIS A 293 -2.64 4.16 5.54
C HIS A 293 -2.23 4.35 4.09
N SER A 294 -0.94 4.54 3.86
CA SER A 294 -0.42 4.79 2.52
C SER A 294 0.98 4.23 2.32
N ARG A 295 1.34 4.01 1.07
CA ARG A 295 2.68 3.58 0.66
C ARG A 295 3.08 4.31 -0.61
N TYR A 296 4.33 4.70 -0.70
CA TYR A 296 4.85 5.19 -1.97
C TYR A 296 4.78 4.11 -3.04
N ALA A 297 4.41 4.53 -4.26
CA ALA A 297 4.22 3.62 -5.37
C ALA A 297 5.55 3.03 -5.86
N ASP A 298 6.63 3.81 -5.71
CA ASP A 298 8.02 3.49 -6.02
C ASP A 298 8.82 3.10 -4.77
N SER A 299 9.97 2.46 -4.99
CA SER A 299 10.94 2.10 -3.95
C SER A 299 12.30 2.76 -4.21
N VAL A 300 13.01 3.14 -3.15
CA VAL A 300 14.36 3.70 -3.28
C VAL A 300 15.41 2.60 -3.10
N THR A 301 16.29 2.44 -4.09
CA THR A 301 17.40 1.47 -3.96
C THR A 301 18.42 1.95 -2.94
N LEU A 302 18.52 1.23 -1.81
CA LEU A 302 19.44 1.55 -0.73
C LEU A 302 20.81 0.90 -0.93
N THR A 303 21.86 1.61 -0.54
CA THR A 303 23.19 1.01 -0.36
C THR A 303 23.20 0.06 0.83
N LYS A 304 24.19 -0.84 0.91
CA LYS A 304 24.36 -1.75 2.06
C LYS A 304 24.51 -1.01 3.40
N GLU A 305 25.05 0.20 3.38
CA GLU A 305 25.18 1.05 4.56
C GLU A 305 23.83 1.64 4.98
N GLN A 306 23.09 2.26 4.05
CA GLN A 306 21.76 2.81 4.30
C GLN A 306 20.77 1.73 4.78
N ALA A 307 20.84 0.52 4.21
CA ALA A 307 20.00 -0.61 4.64
C ALA A 307 20.25 -1.06 6.08
N ARG A 308 21.41 -0.73 6.67
CA ARG A 308 21.78 -1.05 8.06
C ARG A 308 21.43 0.05 9.06
N ALA A 309 21.10 1.26 8.60
CA ALA A 309 20.69 2.36 9.48
C ALA A 309 19.39 2.03 10.22
N ALA A 310 19.03 2.78 11.27
CA ALA A 310 17.70 2.64 11.87
C ALA A 310 16.60 2.92 10.81
N ASN A 311 15.48 2.19 10.88
CA ASN A 311 14.31 2.48 10.04
C ASN A 311 13.08 2.69 10.90
N LEU A 312 12.17 3.49 10.37
CA LEU A 312 10.79 3.56 10.79
C LEU A 312 9.94 3.61 9.53
N GLN A 313 8.85 2.85 9.52
CA GLN A 313 7.91 2.89 8.39
C GLN A 313 7.25 4.25 8.33
N GLY A 314 7.14 4.79 7.11
CA GLY A 314 6.42 6.02 6.85
C GLY A 314 4.91 5.83 7.00
N ILE A 315 4.22 6.94 7.28
CA ILE A 315 2.75 7.01 7.34
C ILE A 315 2.28 8.26 6.60
N GLY A 316 1.12 8.19 5.96
CA GLY A 316 0.60 9.27 5.13
C GLY A 316 1.57 9.67 4.02
N ARG A 317 1.97 10.94 3.99
CA ARG A 317 2.87 11.46 2.95
C ARG A 317 4.36 11.29 3.25
N LEU A 318 4.71 10.59 4.33
CA LEU A 318 6.12 10.33 4.63
C LEU A 318 6.56 9.00 4.05
N ARG A 319 7.69 9.02 3.33
CA ARG A 319 8.42 7.79 2.96
C ARG A 319 9.00 7.13 4.20
N ASP A 320 9.29 5.84 4.11
CA ASP A 320 10.10 5.13 5.09
C ASP A 320 11.40 5.89 5.39
N LEU A 321 11.79 5.95 6.66
CA LEU A 321 12.89 6.80 7.14
C LEU A 321 14.19 6.58 6.35
N ARG A 322 14.54 5.31 6.05
CA ARG A 322 15.74 4.99 5.26
C ARG A 322 15.65 5.46 3.82
N GLU A 323 14.48 5.35 3.19
CA GLU A 323 14.27 5.83 1.82
C GLU A 323 14.31 7.35 1.76
N ALA A 324 13.62 8.02 2.68
CA ALA A 324 13.67 9.46 2.85
C ALA A 324 15.11 9.95 3.07
N ALA A 325 15.88 9.27 3.93
CA ALA A 325 17.27 9.60 4.19
C ALA A 325 18.17 9.35 2.97
N ALA A 326 17.88 8.35 2.15
CA ALA A 326 18.62 8.13 0.91
C ALA A 326 18.41 9.25 -0.12
N LEU A 327 17.27 9.95 -0.06
CA LEU A 327 16.93 11.07 -0.94
C LEU A 327 17.30 12.45 -0.34
N SER A 328 17.43 12.57 0.98
CA SER A 328 17.78 13.82 1.68
C SER A 328 19.11 13.69 2.45
N PRO A 329 20.18 14.38 2.00
CA PRO A 329 21.46 14.42 2.71
C PRO A 329 21.32 14.96 4.15
N GLU A 330 20.46 15.95 4.37
CA GLU A 330 20.24 16.54 5.69
C GLU A 330 19.62 15.53 6.66
N LEU A 331 18.65 14.75 6.20
CA LEU A 331 18.05 13.67 6.99
C LEU A 331 19.04 12.52 7.21
N ALA A 332 19.84 12.17 6.22
CA ALA A 332 20.87 11.14 6.36
C ALA A 332 21.87 11.48 7.47
N GLU A 333 22.35 12.72 7.53
CA GLU A 333 23.25 13.18 8.59
C GLU A 333 22.56 13.20 9.95
N ALA A 334 21.29 13.65 10.03
CA ALA A 334 20.53 13.61 11.28
C ALA A 334 20.33 12.17 11.79
N LEU A 335 20.01 11.23 10.90
CA LEU A 335 19.84 9.81 11.23
C LEU A 335 21.15 9.17 11.69
N LYS A 336 22.26 9.52 11.05
CA LYS A 336 23.60 9.06 11.41
C LYS A 336 24.01 9.59 12.79
N ALA A 337 23.78 10.87 13.07
CA ALA A 337 24.07 11.47 14.38
C ALA A 337 23.24 10.80 15.48
N TYR A 338 21.94 10.60 15.25
CA TYR A 338 21.07 9.88 16.19
C TYR A 338 21.53 8.44 16.43
N SER A 339 21.91 7.73 15.38
CA SER A 339 22.37 6.33 15.47
C SER A 339 23.74 6.17 16.12
N ALA A 340 24.57 7.22 16.10
CA ALA A 340 25.90 7.23 16.71
C ALA A 340 25.89 7.65 18.19
N ALA A 341 24.78 8.18 18.71
CA ALA A 341 24.65 8.55 20.11
C ALA A 341 24.72 7.30 21.01
N GLU A 342 25.56 7.36 22.05
CA GLU A 342 25.85 6.22 22.93
C GLU A 342 24.83 6.11 24.07
N THR A 343 24.12 7.20 24.38
CA THR A 343 23.16 7.26 25.48
C THR A 343 21.75 7.61 25.03
N LYS A 344 20.76 7.12 25.79
CA LYS A 344 19.34 7.49 25.60
C LYS A 344 19.11 9.00 25.71
N ALA A 345 19.85 9.69 26.60
CA ALA A 345 19.70 11.14 26.79
C ALA A 345 20.14 11.91 25.53
N GLU A 346 21.29 11.57 24.94
CA GLU A 346 21.76 12.16 23.69
C GLU A 346 20.81 11.84 22.52
N GLN A 347 20.31 10.60 22.44
CA GLN A 347 19.29 10.23 21.45
C GLN A 347 18.02 11.09 21.60
N GLN A 348 17.54 11.30 22.83
CA GLN A 348 16.35 12.14 23.09
C GLN A 348 16.56 13.60 22.67
N GLU A 349 17.76 14.16 22.87
CA GLU A 349 18.08 15.52 22.42
C GLU A 349 18.09 15.63 20.88
N LEU A 350 18.51 14.58 20.18
CA LEU A 350 18.57 14.52 18.71
C LEU A 350 17.22 14.17 18.07
N LEU A 351 16.34 13.48 18.79
CA LEU A 351 15.10 12.91 18.25
C LEU A 351 14.21 13.96 17.58
N ASN A 352 14.00 15.11 18.21
CA ASN A 352 13.16 16.18 17.66
C ASN A 352 13.71 16.70 16.32
N SER A 353 15.03 16.88 16.22
CA SER A 353 15.67 17.29 14.96
C SER A 353 15.53 16.21 13.89
N LEU A 354 15.68 14.93 14.26
CA LEU A 354 15.52 13.82 13.33
C LEU A 354 14.10 13.73 12.77
N ILE A 355 13.09 13.80 13.65
CA ILE A 355 11.68 13.79 13.25
C ILE A 355 11.36 15.00 12.38
N ASN A 356 11.81 16.20 12.75
CA ASN A 356 11.59 17.39 11.93
C ASN A 356 12.25 17.23 10.55
N LYS A 357 13.51 16.77 10.49
CA LYS A 357 14.21 16.50 9.22
C LYS A 357 13.51 15.46 8.36
N TRP A 358 12.88 14.47 8.98
CA TRP A 358 12.08 13.49 8.27
C TRP A 358 10.79 14.12 7.73
N ALA A 359 10.11 14.94 8.53
CA ALA A 359 8.95 15.70 8.10
C ALA A 359 9.27 16.64 6.92
N GLU A 360 10.46 17.26 6.86
CA GLU A 360 10.85 18.14 5.75
C GLU A 360 11.06 17.42 4.41
N THR A 361 11.04 16.08 4.41
CA THR A 361 11.07 15.30 3.16
C THR A 361 9.72 15.21 2.46
N ASP A 362 8.62 15.56 3.14
CA ASP A 362 7.31 15.73 2.48
C ASP A 362 7.39 16.92 1.52
N PRO A 363 7.09 16.76 0.21
CA PRO A 363 7.06 17.86 -0.75
C PRO A 363 6.11 19.00 -0.36
N ALA A 364 5.11 18.73 0.48
CA ALA A 364 4.18 19.72 1.01
C ALA A 364 4.62 20.29 2.39
N TYR A 365 5.84 19.99 2.85
CA TYR A 365 6.37 20.54 4.09
C TYR A 365 6.70 22.04 3.96
N GLY A 366 6.38 22.83 4.99
CA GLY A 366 6.82 24.23 5.10
C GLY A 366 6.02 25.26 4.31
N THR A 367 5.11 24.88 3.42
CA THR A 367 4.11 25.78 2.82
C THR A 367 2.74 25.43 3.38
N GLY A 368 2.12 26.36 4.12
CA GLY A 368 0.73 26.25 4.58
C GLY A 368 0.33 24.82 4.96
N VAL A 369 0.91 24.27 6.04
CA VAL A 369 0.54 22.94 6.56
C VAL A 369 -0.97 22.94 6.82
N GLN A 370 -1.69 22.53 5.80
CA GLN A 370 -3.11 22.42 5.77
C GLN A 370 -3.39 20.98 6.16
N PHE A 371 -3.55 20.79 7.46
CA PHE A 371 -4.27 19.62 7.97
C PHE A 371 -5.69 19.57 7.37
N LEU A 372 -6.17 20.72 6.85
CA LEU A 372 -7.41 20.96 6.12
C LEU A 372 -7.16 21.99 5.00
N PRO A 373 -7.54 21.73 3.72
CA PRO A 373 -7.50 22.72 2.66
C PRO A 373 -8.34 23.98 3.00
N PRO A 374 -8.06 25.15 2.39
CA PRO A 374 -8.79 26.38 2.70
C PRO A 374 -10.22 26.29 2.15
N MET A 375 -11.19 26.79 2.91
CA MET A 375 -12.62 26.70 2.61
C MET A 375 -13.01 27.54 1.39
N ILE A 376 -13.52 26.93 0.31
CA ILE A 376 -13.97 27.67 -0.88
C ILE A 376 -15.40 27.32 -1.22
N LYS A 377 -16.28 28.32 -1.33
CA LYS A 377 -17.63 28.17 -1.90
C LYS A 377 -17.51 28.39 -3.42
N THR A 378 -17.72 27.36 -4.22
CA THR A 378 -17.83 27.50 -5.68
C THR A 378 -19.12 28.25 -6.03
N ALA A 379 -19.09 29.03 -7.12
CA ALA A 379 -20.27 29.68 -7.66
C ALA A 379 -21.07 28.63 -8.46
N GLY A 380 -21.85 27.83 -7.74
CA GLY A 380 -22.52 26.63 -8.23
C GLY A 380 -22.62 25.68 -7.04
N GLU A 381 -23.62 25.92 -6.18
CA GLU A 381 -24.02 24.93 -5.18
C GLU A 381 -24.31 23.66 -5.98
N ASP A 382 -23.52 22.60 -5.79
CA ASP A 382 -23.64 21.23 -6.37
C ASP A 382 -22.61 20.82 -7.44
N THR A 383 -21.63 21.65 -7.85
CA THR A 383 -20.55 21.20 -8.76
C THR A 383 -19.19 21.17 -8.07
N ALA A 384 -18.56 19.99 -8.04
CA ALA A 384 -17.22 19.81 -7.48
C ALA A 384 -16.13 20.45 -8.38
N LEU A 385 -15.00 20.82 -7.78
CA LEU A 385 -13.87 21.36 -8.52
C LEU A 385 -13.13 20.24 -9.26
N THR A 386 -12.67 20.49 -10.48
CA THR A 386 -11.71 19.60 -11.13
C THR A 386 -10.34 19.72 -10.47
N ARG A 387 -9.48 18.70 -10.58
CA ARG A 387 -8.11 18.76 -10.05
C ARG A 387 -7.30 19.95 -10.55
N SER A 388 -7.39 20.28 -11.83
CA SER A 388 -6.76 21.48 -12.38
C SER A 388 -7.23 22.75 -11.67
N GLN A 389 -8.53 22.85 -11.37
CA GLN A 389 -9.08 24.01 -10.65
C GLN A 389 -8.62 24.05 -9.20
N GLU A 390 -8.55 22.91 -8.52
CA GLU A 390 -8.00 22.82 -7.16
C GLU A 390 -6.54 23.26 -7.12
N LYS A 391 -5.70 22.71 -8.02
CA LYS A 391 -4.28 23.04 -8.10
C LYS A 391 -4.04 24.53 -8.36
N ASN A 392 -4.78 25.11 -9.31
CA ASN A 392 -4.71 26.54 -9.60
C ASN A 392 -5.11 27.39 -8.40
N TYR A 393 -6.10 26.95 -7.63
CA TYR A 393 -6.48 27.64 -6.41
C TYR A 393 -5.39 27.58 -5.35
N ARG A 394 -4.81 26.39 -5.09
CA ARG A 394 -3.73 26.21 -4.11
C ARG A 394 -2.49 27.05 -4.41
N GLN A 395 -2.21 27.34 -5.68
CA GLN A 395 -1.10 28.21 -6.09
C GLN A 395 -1.40 29.71 -5.93
N ALA A 396 -2.68 30.08 -5.88
CA ALA A 396 -3.12 31.47 -5.76
C ALA A 396 -3.33 31.93 -4.29
N ALA A 397 -3.46 30.99 -3.36
CA ALA A 397 -3.58 31.20 -1.92
C ALA A 397 -2.21 31.15 -1.23
#